data_AF-A0A7X9DI79-F1
#
_entry.id   AF-A0A7X9DI79-F1
#
_cell.length_a   1.000
_cell.length_b   1.000
_cell.length_c   1.000
_cell.angle_alpha   90.00
_cell.angle_beta   90.00
_cell.angle_gamma   90.00
#
_symmetry.space_group_name_H-M   'P 1'
#
loop_
_entity.id
_entity.type
_entity.pdbx_description
1 polymer ?
#
loop_
_entity_poly.entity_id
_entity_poly.type
_entity_poly.pdbx_seq_one_letter_code
_entity_poly.pdbx_strand_id
1 'polypeptide(L)'
;MIKLFRWYIAIAIVTVTIATHALQFTDIHGTWQLLYRGNYGYEFRFYKNYQAVCIIYMQTNAVVFKGVYTFDNPQTIRININQMKNADSCCNVNTTTGFAQVKSSYFLFNATLITKNNKKMLELKPLSIVIDGINSEGYFEPVILLKRM
;
A
#
# COMPACT_ATOMS: atom_id res chain seq x y z
N MET A 1 47.88 -20.69 51.60
CA MET A 1 46.56 -20.09 51.86
C MET A 1 46.13 -19.28 50.63
N ILE A 2 45.05 -19.73 49.98
CA ILE A 2 44.08 -19.02 49.12
C ILE A 2 44.61 -18.30 47.86
N LYS A 3 44.43 -18.95 46.70
CA LYS A 3 44.51 -18.35 45.35
C LYS A 3 43.20 -17.58 45.06
N LEU A 4 43.28 -16.27 44.87
CA LEU A 4 42.17 -15.40 44.45
C LEU A 4 41.93 -15.54 42.94
N PHE A 5 40.89 -16.28 42.56
CA PHE A 5 40.46 -16.42 41.17
C PHE A 5 39.37 -15.37 40.89
N ARG A 6 39.74 -14.24 40.28
CA ARG A 6 38.80 -13.17 39.89
C ARG A 6 38.05 -13.59 38.61
N TRP A 7 36.77 -13.92 38.75
CA TRP A 7 35.85 -14.09 37.62
C TRP A 7 35.34 -12.73 37.19
N TYR A 8 35.71 -12.29 35.99
CA TYR A 8 35.05 -11.17 35.30
C TYR A 8 33.95 -11.75 34.41
N ILE A 9 32.70 -11.58 34.82
CA ILE A 9 31.53 -11.92 33.99
C ILE A 9 31.29 -10.73 33.06
N ALA A 10 31.69 -10.88 31.79
CA ALA A 10 31.33 -9.93 30.74
C ALA A 10 29.89 -10.24 30.29
N ILE A 11 28.94 -9.38 30.68
CA ILE A 11 27.57 -9.43 30.19
C ILE A 11 27.55 -8.78 28.81
N ALA A 12 27.57 -9.59 27.75
CA ALA A 12 27.38 -9.11 26.39
C ALA A 12 25.88 -8.91 26.15
N ILE A 13 25.41 -7.65 26.22
CA ILE A 13 24.05 -7.28 25.82
C ILE A 13 24.02 -7.27 24.29
N VAL A 14 23.44 -8.30 23.69
CA VAL A 14 23.17 -8.34 22.25
C VAL A 14 21.94 -7.49 21.97
N THR A 15 22.15 -6.25 21.53
CA THR A 15 21.08 -5.42 20.98
C THR A 15 20.82 -5.86 19.54
N VAL A 16 19.71 -6.56 19.31
CA VAL A 16 19.23 -6.86 17.95
C VAL A 16 18.63 -5.58 17.39
N THR A 17 19.41 -4.82 16.62
CA THR A 17 18.88 -3.68 15.86
C THR A 17 18.13 -4.21 14.65
N ILE A 18 16.81 -4.35 14.77
CA ILE A 18 15.95 -4.57 13.61
C ILE A 18 15.92 -3.25 12.84
N ALA A 19 16.68 -3.17 11.74
CA ALA A 19 16.64 -2.02 10.84
C ALA A 19 15.27 -2.00 10.14
N THR A 20 14.29 -1.34 10.74
CA THR A 20 13.02 -1.02 10.07
C THR A 20 13.30 0.07 9.06
N HIS A 21 13.65 -0.29 7.83
CA HIS A 21 13.78 0.69 6.77
C HIS A 21 12.44 1.37 6.53
N ALA A 22 12.40 2.68 6.80
CA ALA A 22 11.26 3.53 6.56
C ALA A 22 10.97 3.58 5.05
N LEU A 23 9.73 3.30 4.65
CA LEU A 23 9.31 3.39 3.26
C LEU A 23 9.46 4.82 2.77
N GLN A 24 10.16 5.02 1.65
CA GLN A 24 10.26 6.32 1.01
C GLN A 24 9.31 6.41 -0.19
N PHE A 25 8.91 7.63 -0.55
CA PHE A 25 8.09 7.89 -1.76
C PHE A 25 8.72 7.26 -3.01
N THR A 26 10.03 7.40 -3.16
CA THR A 26 10.80 6.83 -4.27
C THR A 26 10.68 5.32 -4.39
N ASP A 27 10.42 4.62 -3.29
CA ASP A 27 10.37 3.17 -3.28
C ASP A 27 9.08 2.62 -3.88
N ILE A 28 7.99 3.39 -3.78
CA ILE A 28 6.63 3.03 -4.22
C ILE A 28 6.21 3.71 -5.52
N HIS A 29 6.96 4.70 -6.02
CA HIS A 29 6.65 5.31 -7.32
C HIS A 29 6.51 4.27 -8.44
N GLY A 30 5.48 4.43 -9.27
CA GLY A 30 5.17 3.58 -10.40
C GLY A 30 3.82 2.88 -10.29
N THR A 31 3.64 1.85 -11.12
CA THR A 31 2.40 1.07 -11.21
C THR A 31 2.59 -0.29 -10.55
N TRP A 32 1.64 -0.63 -9.69
CA TRP A 32 1.60 -1.85 -8.92
C TRP A 32 0.27 -2.54 -9.15
N GLN A 33 0.31 -3.82 -9.50
CA GLN A 33 -0.86 -4.52 -9.98
C GLN A 33 -0.97 -5.92 -9.37
N LEU A 34 -2.19 -6.30 -9.01
CA LEU A 34 -2.59 -7.66 -8.67
C LEU A 34 -3.82 -7.98 -9.51
N LEU A 35 -3.67 -8.85 -10.51
CA LEU A 35 -4.78 -9.33 -11.32
C LEU A 35 -4.96 -10.82 -11.13
N TYR A 36 -6.20 -11.21 -10.92
CA TYR A 36 -6.68 -12.57 -10.88
C TYR A 36 -7.27 -12.96 -12.24
N ARG A 37 -7.50 -14.26 -12.44
CA ARG A 37 -8.15 -14.77 -13.64
C ARG A 37 -9.54 -14.13 -13.78
N GLY A 38 -9.87 -13.69 -15.00
CA GLY A 38 -11.17 -13.07 -15.29
C GLY A 38 -11.22 -11.57 -14.98
N ASN A 39 -10.09 -10.85 -15.01
CA ASN A 39 -10.03 -9.39 -14.83
C ASN A 39 -10.61 -8.91 -13.49
N TYR A 40 -10.38 -9.68 -12.43
CA TYR A 40 -10.64 -9.24 -11.06
C TYR A 40 -9.33 -8.80 -10.41
N GLY A 41 -9.34 -7.76 -9.57
CA GLY A 41 -8.16 -7.37 -8.79
C GLY A 41 -7.96 -5.87 -8.71
N TYR A 42 -6.70 -5.44 -8.55
CA TYR A 42 -6.35 -4.09 -8.16
C TYR A 42 -5.17 -3.55 -8.93
N GLU A 43 -5.18 -2.24 -9.20
CA GLU A 43 -4.03 -1.50 -9.68
C GLU A 43 -3.88 -0.19 -8.89
N PHE A 44 -2.66 0.07 -8.43
CA PHE A 44 -2.28 1.28 -7.73
C PHE A 44 -1.17 1.96 -8.50
N ARG A 45 -1.38 3.23 -8.85
CA ARG A 45 -0.37 4.09 -9.48
C ARG A 45 0.01 5.18 -8.51
N PHE A 46 1.28 5.25 -8.15
CA PHE A 46 1.84 6.30 -7.31
C PHE A 46 2.77 7.18 -8.15
N TYR A 47 2.35 8.42 -8.37
CA TYR A 47 3.08 9.38 -9.19
C TYR A 47 4.05 10.21 -8.35
N LYS A 48 5.09 10.75 -9.00
CA LYS A 48 6.13 11.58 -8.34
C LYS A 48 5.59 12.91 -7.80
N ASN A 49 4.45 13.37 -8.30
CA ASN A 49 3.76 14.57 -7.86
C ASN A 49 2.75 14.29 -6.73
N TYR A 50 2.93 13.16 -6.01
CA TYR A 50 2.07 12.73 -4.90
C TYR A 50 0.64 12.36 -5.29
N GLN A 51 0.30 12.34 -6.58
CA GLN A 51 -0.99 11.84 -7.03
C GLN A 51 -1.03 10.31 -6.95
N ALA A 52 -2.20 9.78 -6.63
CA ALA A 52 -2.48 8.36 -6.67
C ALA A 52 -3.71 8.08 -7.53
N VAL A 53 -3.66 6.97 -8.26
CA VAL A 53 -4.82 6.36 -8.92
C VAL A 53 -4.95 4.94 -8.39
N CYS A 54 -6.11 4.60 -7.84
CA CYS A 54 -6.46 3.24 -7.47
C CYS A 54 -7.57 2.75 -8.40
N ILE A 55 -7.39 1.59 -9.01
CA ILE A 55 -8.35 0.95 -9.89
C ILE A 55 -8.71 -0.40 -9.28
N ILE A 56 -10.00 -0.67 -9.17
CA ILE A 56 -10.53 -1.95 -8.72
C ILE A 56 -11.26 -2.56 -9.90
N TYR A 57 -10.76 -3.70 -10.38
CA TYR A 57 -11.33 -4.43 -11.49
C TYR A 57 -12.33 -5.46 -10.99
N MET A 58 -13.54 -5.44 -11.57
CA MET A 58 -14.67 -6.29 -11.21
C MET A 58 -15.18 -7.03 -12.46
N GLN A 59 -14.29 -7.82 -13.05
CA GLN A 59 -14.52 -8.69 -14.22
C GLN A 59 -14.87 -7.99 -15.54
N THR A 60 -15.96 -7.22 -15.59
CA THR A 60 -16.42 -6.50 -16.78
C THR A 60 -16.27 -5.00 -16.64
N ASN A 61 -16.37 -4.47 -15.43
CA ASN A 61 -16.27 -3.05 -15.12
C ASN A 61 -15.11 -2.78 -14.13
N ALA A 62 -14.90 -1.52 -13.80
CA ALA A 62 -13.94 -1.11 -12.79
C ALA A 62 -14.41 0.12 -12.02
N VAL A 63 -13.92 0.30 -10.79
CA VAL A 63 -14.06 1.56 -10.04
C VAL A 63 -12.69 2.21 -9.97
N VAL A 64 -12.65 3.51 -10.28
CA VAL A 64 -11.42 4.31 -10.28
C VAL A 64 -11.51 5.39 -9.24
N PHE A 65 -10.51 5.44 -8.38
CA PHE A 65 -10.33 6.46 -7.35
C PHE A 65 -9.09 7.28 -7.69
N LYS A 66 -9.18 8.60 -7.52
CA LYS A 66 -8.05 9.52 -7.59
C LYS A 66 -7.91 10.28 -6.30
N GLY A 67 -6.66 10.57 -5.98
CA GLY A 67 -6.34 11.30 -4.77
C GLY A 67 -4.89 11.73 -4.71
N VAL A 68 -4.52 12.14 -3.51
CA VAL A 68 -3.13 12.45 -3.14
C VAL A 68 -2.72 11.46 -2.06
N TYR A 69 -1.54 10.86 -2.20
CA TYR A 69 -1.01 9.94 -1.20
C TYR A 69 0.08 10.57 -0.35
N THR A 70 0.09 10.21 0.92
CA THR A 70 1.05 10.63 1.94
C THR A 70 1.46 9.44 2.80
N PHE A 71 2.54 9.60 3.57
CA PHE A 71 2.89 8.67 4.63
C PHE A 71 2.48 9.28 5.97
N ASP A 72 1.57 8.63 6.69
CA ASP A 72 1.20 9.02 8.07
C ASP A 72 2.33 8.63 9.04
N ASN A 73 3.01 7.52 8.75
CA ASN A 73 4.20 7.04 9.42
C ASN A 73 5.03 6.21 8.40
N PRO A 74 6.26 5.77 8.75
CA PRO A 74 7.17 5.07 7.84
C PRO A 74 6.64 3.83 7.13
N GLN A 75 5.51 3.27 7.56
CA GLN A 75 4.90 2.07 6.98
C GLN A 75 3.41 2.28 6.67
N THR A 76 2.86 3.47 6.84
CA THR A 76 1.43 3.71 6.65
C THR A 76 1.20 4.68 5.51
N ILE A 77 0.65 4.17 4.41
CA ILE A 77 0.24 4.98 3.27
C ILE A 77 -1.21 5.41 3.48
N ARG A 78 -1.45 6.71 3.45
CA ARG A 78 -2.78 7.28 3.32
C ARG A 78 -2.97 7.78 1.90
N ILE A 79 -4.09 7.45 1.29
CA ILE A 79 -4.53 8.00 0.01
C ILE A 79 -5.80 8.80 0.25
N ASN A 80 -5.71 10.12 0.26
CA ASN A 80 -6.87 11.00 0.38
C ASN A 80 -7.55 11.10 -0.97
N ILE A 81 -8.73 10.49 -1.10
CA ILE A 81 -9.48 10.41 -2.34
C ILE A 81 -10.34 11.67 -2.48
N ASN A 82 -10.20 12.35 -3.60
CA ASN A 82 -11.01 13.52 -3.96
C ASN A 82 -11.93 13.25 -5.15
N GLN A 83 -11.65 12.21 -5.94
CA GLN A 83 -12.47 11.87 -7.09
C GLN A 83 -12.69 10.38 -7.26
N MET A 84 -13.88 10.00 -7.75
CA MET A 84 -14.26 8.63 -8.07
C MET A 84 -14.93 8.57 -9.45
N LYS A 85 -14.81 7.42 -10.11
CA LYS A 85 -15.59 7.08 -11.31
C LYS A 85 -15.87 5.58 -11.38
N ASN A 86 -17.07 5.21 -11.84
CA ASN A 86 -17.34 3.87 -12.37
C ASN A 86 -16.99 3.82 -13.86
N ALA A 87 -16.17 2.86 -14.26
CA ALA A 87 -15.81 2.60 -15.63
C ALA A 87 -16.54 1.35 -16.11
N ASP A 88 -17.31 1.46 -17.19
CA ASP A 88 -18.13 0.36 -17.71
C ASP A 88 -17.31 -0.77 -18.37
N SER A 89 -15.99 -0.58 -18.51
CA SER A 89 -15.08 -1.56 -19.09
C SER A 89 -13.78 -1.68 -18.28
N CYS A 90 -13.34 -2.92 -18.04
CA CYS A 90 -12.03 -3.22 -17.45
C CYS A 90 -10.87 -3.13 -18.46
N CYS A 91 -11.13 -3.22 -19.77
CA CYS A 91 -10.09 -3.32 -20.79
C CYS A 91 -9.43 -1.97 -21.12
N ASN A 92 -10.20 -0.88 -21.04
CA ASN A 92 -9.74 0.47 -21.37
C ASN A 92 -10.21 1.47 -20.31
N VAL A 93 -9.74 1.29 -19.08
CA VAL A 93 -10.08 2.17 -17.96
C VAL A 93 -9.50 3.56 -18.20
N ASN A 94 -10.34 4.51 -18.60
CA ASN A 94 -9.96 5.91 -18.73
C ASN A 94 -9.61 6.45 -17.33
N THR A 95 -8.38 6.94 -17.16
CA THR A 95 -7.88 7.50 -15.89
C THR A 95 -7.75 9.02 -15.94
N THR A 96 -8.37 9.70 -16.90
CA THR A 96 -8.21 11.13 -17.15
C THR A 96 -9.50 11.90 -16.89
N THR A 97 -10.63 11.47 -17.46
CA THR A 97 -11.91 12.21 -17.48
C THR A 97 -13.08 11.42 -16.88
N GLY A 98 -14.24 12.07 -16.69
CA GLY A 98 -15.49 11.43 -16.23
C GLY A 98 -15.60 11.22 -14.72
N PHE A 99 -14.80 11.94 -13.94
CA PHE A 99 -14.73 11.77 -12.49
C PHE A 99 -15.74 12.67 -11.77
N ALA A 100 -16.41 12.11 -10.77
CA ALA A 100 -17.20 12.86 -9.79
C ALA A 100 -16.32 13.21 -8.59
N GLN A 101 -16.57 14.36 -7.96
CA GLN A 101 -15.96 14.68 -6.67
C GLN A 101 -16.60 13.83 -5.59
N VAL A 102 -15.77 13.28 -4.69
CA VAL A 102 -16.26 12.54 -3.52
C VAL A 102 -16.12 13.36 -2.25
N LYS A 103 -17.00 13.09 -1.29
CA LYS A 103 -16.88 13.66 0.07
C LYS A 103 -15.78 12.89 0.82
N SER A 104 -15.48 13.31 2.05
CA SER A 104 -14.46 12.74 2.96
C SER A 104 -14.16 11.25 2.72
N SER A 105 -13.20 10.95 1.84
CA SER A 105 -12.85 9.60 1.39
C SER A 105 -11.35 9.42 1.51
N TYR A 106 -10.92 8.30 2.08
CA TYR A 106 -9.51 7.96 2.17
C TYR A 106 -9.31 6.46 2.28
N PHE A 107 -8.16 6.01 1.79
CA PHE A 107 -7.68 4.66 2.02
C PHE A 107 -6.43 4.70 2.87
N LEU A 108 -6.40 3.94 3.96
CA LEU A 108 -5.27 3.83 4.86
C LEU A 108 -4.77 2.39 4.83
N PHE A 109 -3.49 2.22 4.49
CA PHE A 109 -2.86 0.91 4.40
C PHE A 109 -1.57 0.88 5.22
N ASN A 110 -1.30 -0.24 5.88
CA ASN A 110 0.07 -0.60 6.21
C ASN A 110 0.73 -1.13 4.93
N ALA A 111 1.89 -0.63 4.60
CA ALA A 111 2.61 -0.87 3.36
C ALA A 111 4.00 -1.41 3.65
N THR A 112 4.37 -2.50 2.98
CA THR A 112 5.70 -3.08 3.08
C THR A 112 6.18 -3.50 1.70
N LEU A 113 7.44 -3.20 1.39
CA LEU A 113 8.07 -3.73 0.19
C LEU A 113 8.73 -5.06 0.51
N ILE A 114 8.35 -6.08 -0.24
CA ILE A 114 8.91 -7.43 -0.11
C ILE A 114 9.51 -7.86 -1.44
N THR A 115 10.44 -8.79 -1.37
CA THR A 115 10.99 -9.44 -2.56
C THR A 115 10.53 -10.89 -2.58
N LYS A 116 9.80 -11.29 -3.62
CA LYS A 116 9.33 -12.68 -3.79
C LYS A 116 9.72 -13.16 -5.19
N ASN A 117 10.38 -14.31 -5.28
CA ASN A 117 10.88 -14.86 -6.56
C ASN A 117 11.67 -13.84 -7.39
N ASN A 118 12.58 -13.10 -6.72
CA ASN A 118 13.39 -12.03 -7.31
C ASN A 118 12.60 -10.86 -7.93
N LYS A 119 11.31 -10.71 -7.56
CA LYS A 119 10.46 -9.61 -7.98
C LYS A 119 10.09 -8.75 -6.77
N LYS A 120 10.24 -7.43 -6.92
CA LYS A 120 9.78 -6.45 -5.93
C LYS A 120 8.25 -6.45 -5.92
N MET A 121 7.66 -6.60 -4.75
CA MET A 121 6.22 -6.56 -4.52
C MET A 121 5.90 -5.53 -3.45
N LEU A 122 4.75 -4.89 -3.59
CA LEU A 122 4.18 -3.99 -2.60
C LEU A 122 3.05 -4.74 -1.89
N GLU A 123 3.28 -5.08 -0.64
CA GLU A 123 2.25 -5.59 0.26
C GLU A 123 1.47 -4.41 0.85
N LEU A 124 0.16 -4.41 0.67
CA LEU A 124 -0.76 -3.47 1.31
C LEU A 124 -1.73 -4.24 2.21
N LYS A 125 -1.85 -3.82 3.47
CA LYS A 125 -2.84 -4.32 4.42
C LYS A 125 -3.78 -3.17 4.80
N PRO A 126 -5.09 -3.27 4.50
CA PRO A 126 -6.03 -2.20 4.82
C PRO A 126 -6.09 -2.00 6.34
N LEU A 127 -5.99 -0.75 6.78
CA LEU A 127 -6.17 -0.33 8.16
C LEU A 127 -7.51 0.37 8.36
N SER A 128 -7.89 1.25 7.43
CA SER A 128 -9.17 1.96 7.43
C SER A 128 -9.50 2.41 6.02
N ILE A 129 -10.73 2.17 5.58
CA ILE A 129 -11.21 2.48 4.23
C ILE A 129 -12.49 3.27 4.39
N VAL A 130 -12.48 4.52 3.95
CA VAL A 130 -13.64 5.41 4.01
C VAL A 130 -13.97 5.89 2.61
N ILE A 131 -15.22 5.70 2.20
CA ILE A 131 -15.75 6.15 0.91
C ILE A 131 -17.01 6.95 1.20
N ASP A 132 -17.03 8.20 0.73
CA ASP A 132 -18.09 9.18 0.95
C ASP A 132 -18.52 9.32 2.43
N GLY A 133 -17.54 9.27 3.34
CA GLY A 133 -17.75 9.38 4.78
C GLY A 133 -18.26 8.09 5.46
N ILE A 134 -18.44 7.01 4.71
CA ILE A 134 -18.91 5.72 5.22
C ILE A 134 -17.71 4.78 5.42
N ASN A 135 -17.63 4.17 6.61
CA ASN A 135 -16.66 3.10 6.86
C ASN A 135 -16.96 1.91 5.96
N SER A 136 -16.00 1.55 5.11
CA SER A 136 -16.08 0.51 4.09
C SER A 136 -15.11 -0.62 4.41
N GLU A 137 -15.15 -1.10 5.65
CA GLU A 137 -14.42 -2.30 6.07
C GLU A 137 -14.77 -3.49 5.16
N GLY A 138 -13.74 -4.26 4.78
CA GLY A 138 -13.88 -5.38 3.85
C GLY A 138 -13.96 -5.02 2.37
N TYR A 139 -13.87 -3.73 2.00
CA TYR A 139 -13.82 -3.31 0.59
C TYR A 139 -12.56 -3.83 -0.14
N PHE A 140 -11.49 -4.08 0.61
CA PHE A 140 -10.26 -4.68 0.14
C PHE A 140 -9.99 -6.01 0.86
N GLU A 141 -9.27 -6.91 0.17
CA GLU A 141 -8.76 -8.14 0.77
C GLU A 141 -7.86 -7.83 1.98
N PRO A 142 -7.78 -8.73 2.99
CA PRO A 142 -6.96 -8.51 4.19
C PRO A 142 -5.48 -8.28 3.91
N VAL A 143 -4.97 -8.82 2.80
CA VAL A 143 -3.60 -8.61 2.31
C VAL A 143 -3.63 -8.55 0.79
N ILE A 144 -3.14 -7.44 0.22
CA ILE A 144 -2.98 -7.27 -1.22
C ILE A 144 -1.50 -7.31 -1.56
N LEU A 145 -1.08 -8.27 -2.39
CA LEU A 145 0.30 -8.41 -2.85
C LEU A 145 0.44 -7.93 -4.30
N LEU A 146 0.78 -6.66 -4.48
CA LEU A 146 0.89 -6.04 -5.79
C LEU A 146 2.28 -6.27 -6.39
N LYS A 147 2.32 -6.66 -7.65
CA LYS A 147 3.55 -6.78 -8.44
C LYS A 147 3.85 -5.45 -9.13
N ARG A 148 5.12 -5.05 -9.19
CA ARG A 148 5.54 -3.91 -10.01
C ARG A 148 5.39 -4.26 -11.51
N MET A 149 4.79 -3.33 -12.26
CA MET A 149 4.64 -3.40 -13.71
C MET A 149 5.81 -2.75 -14.44
#